data_AF-A0A069CZD0-F1
#
_entry.id   AF-A0A069CZD0-F1
#
_cell.length_a   1.000
_cell.length_b   1.000
_cell.length_c   1.000
_cell.angle_alpha   90.00
_cell.angle_beta   90.00
_cell.angle_gamma   90.00
#
_symmetry.space_group_name_H-M   'P 1'
#
loop_
_entity.id
_entity.type
_entity.pdbx_description
1 polymer ?
#
loop_
_entity_poly.entity_id
_entity_poly.type
_entity_poly.pdbx_seq_one_letter_code
_entity_poly.pdbx_strand_id
1 'polypeptide(L)' 'MVKINTNIGNSATSSSMEEEVEKAIWSCKWGGDTLMDLSTGANIHETREWIIRNCPVPWALSLFIRHWKR' A
#
# COMPACT_ATOMS: atom_id res chain seq x y z
N MET A 1 12.56 -7.91 -18.98
CA MET A 1 11.62 -8.79 -18.25
C MET A 1 10.32 -8.04 -18.03
N VAL A 2 9.19 -8.76 -18.07
CA VAL A 2 7.88 -8.22 -17.67
C VAL A 2 7.88 -7.97 -16.16
N LYS A 3 7.09 -6.99 -15.70
CA LYS A 3 7.04 -6.51 -14.32
C LYS A 3 5.64 -6.68 -13.72
N ILE A 4 5.57 -6.92 -12.41
CA ILE A 4 4.34 -7.19 -11.67
C ILE A 4 4.09 -6.11 -10.62
N ASN A 5 2.90 -5.51 -10.66
CA ASN A 5 2.43 -4.57 -9.65
C ASN A 5 1.48 -5.27 -8.67
N THR A 6 1.63 -4.99 -7.38
CA THR A 6 0.67 -5.41 -6.35
C THR A 6 -0.12 -4.22 -5.84
N ASN A 7 -1.44 -4.36 -5.79
CA ASN A 7 -2.31 -3.38 -5.16
C ASN A 7 -2.59 -3.80 -3.72
N ILE A 8 -2.40 -2.87 -2.79
CA ILE A 8 -2.76 -3.01 -1.38
C ILE A 8 -3.63 -1.81 -0.98
N GLY A 9 -4.16 -1.82 0.23
CA GLY A 9 -4.82 -0.68 0.83
C GLY A 9 -6.01 -1.07 1.69
N ASN A 10 -6.18 -0.31 2.77
CA ASN A 10 -7.31 -0.48 3.67
C ASN A 10 -8.62 0.10 3.08
N SER A 11 -9.74 -0.27 3.68
CA SER A 11 -11.05 0.29 3.34
C SER A 11 -11.74 0.87 4.56
N ALA A 12 -12.89 1.53 4.37
CA ALA A 12 -13.69 2.03 5.48
C ALA A 12 -14.26 0.90 6.38
N THR A 13 -14.29 -0.33 5.86
CA THR A 13 -14.94 -1.47 6.50
C THR A 13 -13.96 -2.57 6.90
N SER A 14 -12.71 -2.51 6.44
CA SER A 14 -11.74 -3.59 6.63
C SER A 14 -10.29 -3.11 6.59
N SER A 15 -9.47 -3.94 7.23
CA SER A 15 -8.01 -3.89 7.30
C SER A 15 -7.41 -2.87 8.26
N SER A 16 -6.33 -3.29 8.94
CA SER A 16 -5.54 -2.50 9.86
C SER A 16 -4.18 -2.13 9.27
N MET A 17 -3.46 -1.24 9.94
CA MET A 17 -2.12 -0.84 9.52
C MET A 17 -1.16 -2.04 9.43
N GLU A 18 -1.19 -2.91 10.43
CA GLU A 18 -0.33 -4.09 10.52
C GLU A 18 -0.57 -5.04 9.36
N GLU A 19 -1.84 -5.25 9.00
CA GLU A 19 -2.23 -6.11 7.89
C GLU A 19 -1.74 -5.54 6.54
N GLU A 20 -1.83 -4.22 6.34
CA GLU A 20 -1.34 -3.58 5.11
C GLU A 20 0.20 -3.62 4.99
N VAL A 21 0.91 -3.51 6.12
CA VAL A 21 2.37 -3.69 6.15
C VAL A 21 2.73 -5.14 5.85
N GLU A 22 2.01 -6.10 6.42
CA GLU A 22 2.22 -7.53 6.14
C GLU A 22 1.98 -7.85 4.67
N LYS A 23 0.90 -7.33 4.07
CA LYS A 23 0.63 -7.46 2.63
C LYS A 23 1.76 -6.90 1.76
N ALA A 24 2.33 -5.75 2.12
CA ALA A 24 3.45 -5.15 1.40
C ALA A 24 4.71 -6.04 1.47
N ILE A 25 5.05 -6.56 2.65
CA ILE A 25 6.19 -7.48 2.84
C ILE A 25 5.95 -8.78 2.07
N TRP A 26 4.72 -9.32 2.13
CA TRP A 26 4.33 -10.53 1.43
C TRP A 26 4.46 -10.37 -0.09
N SER A 27 4.00 -9.25 -0.63
CA SER A 27 4.16 -8.91 -2.04
C SER A 27 5.64 -8.93 -2.47
N CYS A 28 6.50 -8.26 -1.72
CA CYS A 28 7.93 -8.22 -2.01
C CYS A 28 8.57 -9.61 -1.96
N LYS A 29 8.18 -10.43 -0.96
CA LYS A 29 8.67 -11.80 -0.79
C LYS A 29 8.35 -12.71 -1.97
N TRP A 30 7.19 -12.52 -2.60
CA TRP A 30 6.71 -13.37 -3.69
C TRP A 30 6.90 -12.77 -5.09
N GLY A 31 7.72 -11.73 -5.21
CA GLY A 31 8.16 -11.19 -6.52
C GLY A 31 7.34 -10.02 -7.06
N GLY A 32 6.65 -9.26 -6.19
CA GLY A 32 6.12 -7.95 -6.57
C GLY A 32 7.25 -6.98 -6.92
N ASP A 33 7.23 -6.43 -8.14
CA ASP A 33 8.23 -5.45 -8.60
C ASP A 33 7.87 -4.02 -8.17
N THR A 34 6.58 -3.73 -8.00
CA THR A 34 6.07 -2.43 -7.54
C THR A 34 4.83 -2.61 -6.66
N LEU A 35 4.55 -1.60 -5.83
CA LEU A 35 3.34 -1.53 -5.02
C LEU A 35 2.53 -0.27 -5.30
N MET A 36 1.21 -0.39 -5.27
CA MET A 36 0.30 0.75 -5.28
C MET A 36 -0.66 0.67 -4.09
N ASP A 37 -0.69 1.72 -3.29
CA ASP A 37 -1.64 1.88 -2.21
C ASP A 37 -2.91 2.58 -2.69
N LEU A 38 -4.01 1.84 -2.60
CA LEU A 38 -5.36 2.27 -2.93
C LEU A 38 -6.22 2.45 -1.67
N SER A 39 -5.60 2.66 -0.50
CA SER A 39 -6.29 2.83 0.78
C SER A 39 -7.36 3.92 0.73
N THR A 40 -8.56 3.58 1.20
CA THR A 40 -9.74 4.46 1.31
C THR A 40 -10.32 4.49 2.72
N GLY A 41 -9.66 3.88 3.70
CA GLY A 41 -10.06 3.87 5.10
C GLY A 41 -9.53 5.05 5.91
N ALA A 42 -9.40 4.83 7.22
CA ALA A 42 -8.78 5.77 8.14
C ALA A 42 -7.25 5.58 8.20
N ASN A 43 -6.54 6.51 8.85
CA ASN A 43 -5.10 6.42 9.15
C ASN A 43 -4.18 6.20 7.94
N ILE A 44 -4.63 6.57 6.73
CA ILE A 44 -3.91 6.37 5.47
C ILE A 44 -2.48 6.94 5.54
N HIS A 45 -2.30 8.11 6.16
CA HIS A 45 -0.97 8.73 6.28
C HIS A 45 0.00 7.91 7.13
N GLU A 46 -0.46 7.39 8.26
CA GLU A 46 0.38 6.59 9.15
C GLU A 46 0.72 5.24 8.51
N THR A 47 -0.28 4.56 7.93
CA THR A 47 -0.07 3.29 7.23
C THR A 47 0.93 3.44 6.08
N ARG A 48 0.87 4.54 5.33
CA ARG A 48 1.84 4.84 4.25
C ARG A 48 3.27 5.01 4.75
N GLU A 49 3.48 5.73 5.84
CA GLU A 49 4.82 5.88 6.41
C GLU A 49 5.42 4.54 6.83
N TRP A 50 4.59 3.64 7.37
CA TRP A 50 5.01 2.28 7.70
C TRP A 50 5.34 1.45 6.46
N ILE A 51 4.52 1.50 5.42
CA ILE A 51 4.79 0.80 4.16
C ILE A 51 6.10 1.30 3.55
N ILE A 52 6.27 2.61 3.41
CA ILE A 52 7.46 3.21 2.76
C ILE A 52 8.76 2.83 3.50
N ARG A 53 8.73 2.74 4.83
CA ARG A 53 9.91 2.35 5.63
C ARG A 53 10.25 0.86 5.55
N ASN A 54 9.31 0.01 5.14
CA ASN A 54 9.47 -1.45 5.13
C ASN A 54 9.43 -2.06 3.72
N CYS A 55 9.17 -1.27 2.69
CA CYS A 55 9.03 -1.73 1.32
C CYS A 55 10.27 -1.37 0.49
N PRO A 56 11.05 -2.36 0.01
CA PRO A 56 12.25 -2.10 -0.79
C PRO A 56 11.97 -1.84 -2.29
N VAL A 57 10.71 -1.91 -2.72
CA VAL A 57 10.32 -1.73 -4.14
C VAL A 57 9.64 -0.37 -4.36
N PRO A 58 9.64 0.16 -5.59
CA PRO A 58 8.95 1.41 -5.90
C PRO A 58 7.47 1.34 -5.51
N TRP A 59 7.00 2.44 -4.91
CA TRP A 59 5.65 2.55 -4.38
C TRP A 59 4.94 3.80 -4.90
N ALA A 60 3.63 3.70 -5.15
CA ALA A 60 2.79 4.80 -5.60
C ALA A 60 1.44 4.84 -4.86
N LEU A 61 0.76 5.98 -4.95
CA LEU A 61 -0.60 6.18 -4.44
C LEU A 61 -1.50 6.80 -5.50
N SER A 62 -2.81 6.62 -5.37
CA SER A 62 -3.77 7.37 -6.18
C SER A 62 -3.93 8.81 -5.65
N LEU A 63 -3.52 9.78 -6.47
CA LEU A 63 -3.70 11.21 -6.14
C LEU A 63 -5.17 11.59 -6.03
N PHE A 64 -6.05 10.94 -6.79
CA PHE A 64 -7.49 11.15 -6.70
C PHE A 64 -8.02 10.74 -5.33
N ILE A 65 -7.66 9.53 -4.85
CA ILE A 65 -8.06 9.05 -3.52
C ILE A 65 -7.49 9.96 -2.43
N ARG A 66 -6.21 10.35 -2.54
CA ARG A 66 -5.58 11.28 -1.60
C ARG A 66 -6.30 12.63 -1.55
N HIS A 67 -6.75 13.14 -2.68
CA HIS A 67 -7.49 14.40 -2.73
C HIS A 67 -8.88 14.27 -2.10
N TRP A 68 -9.58 13.17 -2.34
CA TRP A 68 -10.92 12.92 -1.80
C TRP A 68 -10.93 12.60 -0.29
N LYS A 69 -9.83 12.06 0.23
CA LYS A 69 -9.65 11.70 1.66
C LYS A 69 -8.93 12.76 2.50
N ARG A 70 -8.55 13.88 1.89
CA ARG A 70 -8.14 15.08 2.64
C ARG A 70 -9.35 15.74 3.25
#